data_AF-A0AA94HT09-F1
#
_entry.id   AF-A0AA94HT09-F1
#
_cell.length_a   1.000
_cell.length_b   1.000
_cell.length_c   1.000
_cell.angle_alpha   90.00
_cell.angle_beta   90.00
_cell.angle_gamma   90.00
#
_symmetry.space_group_name_H-M   'P 1'
#
loop_
_entity.id
_entity.type
_entity.pdbx_description
1 polymer ?
#
loop_
_entity_poly.entity_id
_entity_poly.type
_entity_poly.pdbx_seq_one_letter_code
_entity_poly.pdbx_strand_id
1 'polypeptide(L)'
;MQQANYLQQLLVTLRTRLLVMCASVGIALEEAGKALAANDPGRAAAVIESDAAIDALENEIDEMALRLLARSQPVAGDLRFVVTSLRMVVDLERIGDEAVSMSEQAILMQNMPGFSIISHVRELYEGACDAFESAVRVFRENDAQGALAMSRGDDEAVQNEVRIIQGIMECLSDPHCSLKPHVAMHIILVTRSLTRIWRRSINIAEHVYFISRGESLKHRGDGREEAAASVVDAAQPGVHARRTAEAQDTSAEAKQQLRGKKEKLTDNG
;
A
#
# COMPACT_ATOMS: atom_id res chain seq x y z
N MET A 1 4.44 -37.63 -17.86
CA MET A 1 5.67 -36.81 -18.01
C MET A 1 5.48 -35.62 -18.94
N GLN A 2 4.92 -35.78 -20.15
CA GLN A 2 4.78 -34.69 -21.13
C GLN A 2 3.88 -33.53 -20.66
N GLN A 3 2.77 -33.82 -19.98
CA GLN A 3 1.85 -32.80 -19.45
C GLN A 3 2.44 -31.99 -18.27
N ALA A 4 3.24 -32.63 -17.42
CA ALA A 4 3.93 -31.96 -16.31
C ALA A 4 5.07 -31.05 -16.81
N ASN A 5 5.81 -31.48 -17.84
CA ASN A 5 6.85 -30.67 -18.48
C ASN A 5 6.23 -29.43 -19.17
N TYR A 6 5.08 -29.60 -19.83
CA TYR A 6 4.33 -28.50 -20.44
C TYR A 6 3.83 -27.46 -19.42
N LEU A 7 3.25 -27.90 -18.28
CA LEU A 7 2.84 -26.99 -17.21
C LEU A 7 4.03 -26.17 -16.67
N GLN A 8 5.14 -26.84 -16.39
CA GLN A 8 6.35 -26.17 -15.90
C GLN A 8 6.86 -25.13 -16.91
N GLN A 9 6.86 -25.46 -18.20
CA GLN A 9 7.24 -24.49 -19.25
C GLN A 9 6.32 -23.27 -19.26
N LEU A 10 5.00 -23.46 -19.14
CA LEU A 10 4.05 -22.35 -19.09
C LEU A 10 4.24 -21.46 -17.85
N LEU A 11 4.50 -22.05 -16.68
CA LEU A 11 4.78 -21.30 -15.45
C LEU A 11 6.06 -20.47 -15.56
N VAL A 12 7.11 -21.04 -16.16
CA VAL A 12 8.37 -20.32 -16.45
C VAL A 12 8.12 -19.16 -17.40
N THR A 13 7.34 -19.36 -18.46
CA THR A 13 6.98 -18.28 -19.39
C THR A 13 6.18 -17.19 -18.68
N LEU A 14 5.19 -17.55 -17.85
CA LEU A 14 4.39 -16.58 -17.08
C LEU A 14 5.27 -15.72 -16.18
N ARG A 15 6.19 -16.36 -15.44
CA ARG A 15 7.18 -15.69 -14.60
C ARG A 15 8.08 -14.76 -15.42
N THR A 16 8.50 -15.20 -16.60
CA THR A 16 9.35 -14.40 -17.49
C THR A 16 8.62 -13.14 -17.97
N ARG A 17 7.34 -13.26 -18.34
CA ARG A 17 6.53 -12.10 -18.75
C ARG A 17 6.29 -11.11 -17.61
N LEU A 18 6.03 -11.59 -16.40
CA LEU A 18 5.98 -10.74 -15.21
C LEU A 18 7.29 -9.96 -15.00
N LEU A 19 8.44 -10.62 -15.11
CA LEU A 19 9.74 -9.95 -14.96
C LEU A 19 10.00 -8.93 -16.07
N VAL A 20 9.54 -9.19 -17.29
CA VAL A 20 9.58 -8.21 -18.39
C VAL A 20 8.71 -7.00 -18.07
N MET A 21 7.50 -7.20 -17.55
CA MET A 21 6.62 -6.10 -17.12
C MET A 21 7.24 -5.30 -15.95
N CYS A 22 7.84 -5.96 -14.96
CA CYS A 22 8.61 -5.30 -13.90
C CYS A 22 9.71 -4.39 -14.48
N ALA A 23 10.45 -4.86 -15.49
CA ALA A 23 11.51 -4.08 -16.11
C ALA A 23 10.95 -2.87 -16.88
N SER A 24 9.88 -3.04 -17.66
CA SER A 24 9.22 -1.95 -18.38
C SER A 24 8.69 -0.87 -17.43
N VAL A 25 8.03 -1.28 -16.34
CA VAL A 25 7.53 -0.36 -15.30
C VAL A 25 8.68 0.36 -14.59
N GLY A 26 9.78 -0.34 -14.29
CA GLY A 26 10.98 0.27 -13.70
C GLY A 26 11.59 1.35 -14.59
N ILE A 27 11.69 1.09 -15.89
CA ILE A 27 12.15 2.07 -16.88
C ILE A 27 11.20 3.27 -16.93
N ALA A 28 9.88 3.04 -16.97
CA ALA A 28 8.89 4.12 -16.99
C ALA A 28 9.01 5.03 -15.75
N LEU A 29 9.17 4.44 -14.56
CA LEU A 29 9.36 5.18 -13.31
C LEU A 29 10.65 6.01 -13.32
N GLU A 30 11.77 5.41 -13.74
CA GLU A 30 13.06 6.09 -13.83
C GLU A 30 13.02 7.26 -14.82
N GLU A 31 12.43 7.05 -15.99
CA GLU A 31 12.32 8.06 -17.04
C GLU A 31 11.35 9.18 -16.65
N ALA A 32 10.24 8.88 -15.97
CA ALA A 32 9.33 9.88 -15.41
C ALA A 32 10.02 10.75 -14.34
N GLY A 33 10.80 10.12 -13.46
CA GLY A 33 11.60 10.81 -12.45
C GLY A 33 12.65 11.74 -13.07
N LYS A 34 13.35 11.28 -14.11
CA LYS A 34 14.30 12.11 -14.87
C LYS A 34 13.60 13.24 -15.63
N ALA A 35 12.43 12.99 -16.21
CA ALA A 35 11.65 13.99 -16.93
C ALA A 35 11.21 15.11 -16.00
N LEU A 36 10.76 14.76 -14.80
CA LEU A 36 10.58 15.71 -13.71
C LEU A 36 11.92 16.39 -13.42
N ALA A 37 12.94 15.71 -12.88
CA ALA A 37 14.17 16.37 -12.41
C ALA A 37 14.84 17.32 -13.43
N ALA A 38 14.82 16.99 -14.73
CA ALA A 38 15.41 17.79 -15.80
C ALA A 38 14.46 18.83 -16.42
N ASN A 39 13.19 18.86 -16.02
CA ASN A 39 12.12 19.64 -16.64
C ASN A 39 12.05 19.38 -18.15
N ASP A 40 12.03 18.09 -18.52
CA ASP A 40 12.10 17.62 -19.91
C ASP A 40 10.74 17.06 -20.37
N PRO A 41 9.90 17.89 -21.03
CA PRO A 41 8.60 17.46 -21.52
C PRO A 41 8.68 16.43 -22.65
N GLY A 42 9.80 16.37 -23.39
CA GLY A 42 10.00 15.37 -24.44
C GLY A 42 10.19 13.98 -23.85
N ARG A 43 10.98 13.90 -22.78
CA ARG A 43 11.13 12.66 -22.01
C ARG A 43 9.83 12.21 -21.36
N ALA A 44 9.07 13.15 -20.78
CA ALA A 44 7.76 12.86 -20.22
C ALA A 44 6.79 12.31 -21.27
N ALA A 45 6.74 12.91 -22.46
CA ALA A 45 5.88 12.42 -23.54
C ALA A 45 6.23 10.99 -23.99
N ALA A 46 7.52 10.64 -24.01
CA ALA A 46 7.97 9.29 -24.35
C ALA A 46 7.52 8.24 -23.32
N VAL A 47 7.46 8.59 -22.02
CA VAL A 47 6.90 7.71 -20.98
C VAL A 47 5.42 7.44 -21.24
N ILE A 48 4.65 8.49 -21.51
CA ILE A 48 3.20 8.39 -21.80
C ILE A 48 2.96 7.51 -23.03
N GLU A 49 3.75 7.68 -24.10
CA GLU A 49 3.62 6.87 -25.32
C GLU A 49 3.99 5.40 -25.09
N SER A 50 4.97 5.13 -24.23
CA SER A 50 5.46 3.76 -23.95
C SER A 50 4.53 2.94 -23.06
N ASP A 51 3.57 3.58 -22.38
CA ASP A 51 2.65 2.93 -21.44
C ASP A 51 1.77 1.86 -22.09
N ALA A 52 1.38 2.05 -23.36
CA ALA A 52 0.63 1.06 -24.12
C ALA A 52 1.33 -0.31 -24.22
N ALA A 53 2.67 -0.35 -24.09
CA ALA A 53 3.41 -1.60 -24.04
C ALA A 53 3.26 -2.34 -22.70
N ILE A 54 3.05 -1.60 -21.60
CA ILE A 54 2.76 -2.15 -20.26
C ILE A 54 1.34 -2.74 -20.26
N ASP A 55 0.35 -2.03 -20.81
CA ASP A 55 -1.02 -2.55 -20.99
C ASP A 55 -1.05 -3.83 -21.82
N ALA A 56 -0.26 -3.89 -22.88
CA ALA A 56 -0.16 -5.08 -23.72
C ALA A 56 0.42 -6.27 -22.94
N LEU A 57 1.38 -6.04 -22.04
CA LEU A 57 1.96 -7.07 -21.17
C LEU A 57 0.95 -7.54 -20.11
N GLU A 58 0.15 -6.65 -19.54
CA GLU A 58 -0.96 -7.02 -18.64
C GLU A 58 -1.89 -8.01 -19.34
N ASN A 59 -2.41 -7.63 -20.52
CA ASN A 59 -3.32 -8.47 -21.29
C ASN A 59 -2.70 -9.83 -21.67
N GLU A 60 -1.41 -9.85 -22.04
CA GLU A 60 -0.70 -11.09 -22.34
C GLU A 60 -0.63 -12.01 -21.10
N ILE A 61 -0.26 -11.47 -19.94
CA ILE A 61 -0.08 -12.23 -18.71
C ILE A 61 -1.43 -12.77 -18.21
N ASP A 62 -2.49 -11.96 -18.28
CA ASP A 62 -3.85 -12.36 -17.93
C ASP A 62 -4.34 -13.53 -18.79
N GLU A 63 -4.16 -13.43 -20.11
CA GLU A 63 -4.54 -14.51 -21.02
C GLU A 63 -3.75 -15.80 -20.73
N MET A 64 -2.46 -15.68 -20.46
CA MET A 64 -1.62 -16.82 -20.10
C MET A 64 -2.07 -17.48 -18.80
N ALA A 65 -2.36 -16.70 -17.77
CA ALA A 65 -2.83 -17.19 -16.48
C ALA A 65 -4.20 -17.88 -16.61
N LEU A 66 -5.13 -17.30 -17.37
CA LEU A 66 -6.44 -17.93 -17.65
C LEU A 66 -6.29 -19.26 -18.40
N ARG A 67 -5.43 -19.31 -19.43
CA ARG A 67 -5.15 -20.55 -20.17
C ARG A 67 -4.56 -21.63 -19.27
N LEU A 68 -3.66 -21.27 -18.35
CA LEU A 68 -3.08 -22.16 -17.35
C LEU A 68 -4.14 -22.75 -16.42
N LEU A 69 -5.02 -21.91 -15.86
CA LEU A 69 -6.10 -22.33 -14.98
C LEU A 69 -7.09 -23.26 -15.69
N ALA A 70 -7.44 -22.93 -16.93
CA ALA A 70 -8.42 -23.70 -17.71
C ALA A 70 -7.89 -25.09 -18.15
N ARG A 71 -6.58 -25.20 -18.47
CA ARG A 71 -6.03 -26.39 -19.13
C ARG A 71 -5.21 -27.31 -18.24
N SER A 72 -4.65 -26.82 -17.14
CA SER A 72 -3.53 -27.54 -16.49
C SER A 72 -3.76 -27.94 -15.03
N GLN A 73 -4.95 -27.68 -14.45
CA GLN A 73 -5.32 -28.00 -13.06
C GLN A 73 -4.12 -27.87 -12.08
N PRO A 74 -3.49 -26.67 -12.01
CA PRO A 74 -2.33 -26.47 -11.14
C PRO A 74 -2.69 -26.75 -9.68
N VAL A 75 -1.78 -27.39 -8.94
CA VAL A 75 -2.00 -27.79 -7.55
C VAL A 75 -1.18 -26.95 -6.59
N ALA A 76 -1.77 -26.64 -5.42
CA ALA A 76 -1.17 -25.94 -4.29
C ALA A 76 -0.27 -24.74 -4.66
N GLY A 77 1.05 -24.95 -4.78
CA GLY A 77 2.02 -23.90 -5.07
C GLY A 77 1.86 -23.27 -6.46
N ASP A 78 1.61 -24.09 -7.48
CA ASP A 78 1.42 -23.60 -8.86
C ASP A 78 0.17 -22.73 -8.95
N LEU A 79 -0.92 -23.13 -8.28
CA LEU A 79 -2.16 -22.36 -8.23
C LEU A 79 -1.95 -21.04 -7.51
N ARG A 80 -1.23 -21.04 -6.37
CA ARG A 80 -0.88 -19.79 -5.67
C ARG A 80 -0.08 -18.87 -6.58
N PHE A 81 0.90 -19.38 -7.31
CA PHE A 81 1.68 -18.58 -8.24
C PHE A 81 0.81 -17.96 -9.32
N VAL A 82 -0.05 -18.74 -10.00
CA VAL A 82 -0.90 -18.23 -11.09
C VAL A 82 -1.91 -17.19 -10.58
N VAL A 83 -2.60 -17.45 -9.47
CA VAL A 83 -3.58 -16.50 -8.90
C VAL A 83 -2.89 -15.23 -8.41
N THR A 84 -1.69 -15.35 -7.86
CA THR A 84 -0.94 -14.19 -7.36
C THR A 84 -0.32 -13.39 -8.49
N SER A 85 0.05 -14.04 -9.60
CA SER A 85 0.50 -13.38 -10.82
C SER A 85 -0.54 -12.38 -11.32
N LEU A 86 -1.82 -12.77 -11.37
CA LEU A 86 -2.93 -11.89 -11.74
C LEU A 86 -3.04 -10.65 -10.83
N ARG A 87 -2.75 -10.80 -9.53
CA ARG A 87 -2.77 -9.66 -8.58
C ARG A 87 -1.56 -8.75 -8.78
N MET A 88 -0.38 -9.33 -8.99
CA MET A 88 0.86 -8.60 -9.22
C MET A 88 0.80 -7.79 -10.52
N VAL A 89 0.20 -8.33 -11.58
CA VAL A 89 0.00 -7.60 -12.85
C VAL A 89 -0.78 -6.31 -12.62
N VAL A 90 -1.89 -6.38 -11.88
CA VAL A 90 -2.68 -5.19 -11.55
C VAL A 90 -1.86 -4.18 -10.75
N ASP A 91 -1.08 -4.61 -9.76
CA ASP A 91 -0.21 -3.66 -9.04
C ASP A 91 0.88 -3.06 -9.95
N LEU A 92 1.40 -3.80 -10.93
CA LEU A 92 2.40 -3.32 -11.91
C LEU A 92 1.82 -2.32 -12.92
N GLU A 93 0.66 -2.61 -13.52
CA GLU A 93 -0.05 -1.67 -14.41
C GLU A 93 -0.30 -0.36 -13.67
N ARG A 94 -0.80 -0.44 -12.44
CA ARG A 94 -1.04 0.75 -11.63
C ARG A 94 0.21 1.51 -11.22
N ILE A 95 1.40 0.91 -11.24
CA ILE A 95 2.65 1.65 -11.05
C ILE A 95 3.02 2.38 -12.35
N GLY A 96 2.80 1.74 -13.51
CA GLY A 96 2.90 2.36 -14.83
C GLY A 96 2.01 3.62 -14.95
N ASP A 97 0.72 3.49 -14.62
CA ASP A 97 -0.25 4.59 -14.56
C ASP A 97 0.25 5.80 -13.74
N GLU A 98 0.89 5.53 -12.60
CA GLU A 98 1.37 6.58 -11.71
C GLU A 98 2.65 7.23 -12.27
N ALA A 99 3.48 6.50 -13.02
CA ALA A 99 4.60 7.06 -13.78
C ALA A 99 4.12 7.94 -14.95
N VAL A 100 3.05 7.54 -15.64
CA VAL A 100 2.35 8.38 -16.63
C VAL A 100 1.82 9.65 -15.96
N SER A 101 1.13 9.53 -14.84
CA SER A 101 0.59 10.66 -14.07
C SER A 101 1.68 11.67 -13.68
N MET A 102 2.85 11.17 -13.23
CA MET A 102 4.03 12.00 -12.96
C MET A 102 4.54 12.73 -14.22
N SER A 103 4.57 12.04 -15.35
CA SER A 103 5.01 12.60 -16.63
C SER A 103 4.05 13.68 -17.14
N GLU A 104 2.75 13.48 -16.99
CA GLU A 104 1.74 14.53 -17.27
C GLU A 104 1.97 15.77 -16.40
N GLN A 105 2.26 15.59 -15.11
CA GLN A 105 2.59 16.73 -14.24
C GLN A 105 3.87 17.45 -14.70
N ALA A 106 4.89 16.72 -15.13
CA ALA A 106 6.13 17.30 -15.67
C ALA A 106 5.85 18.22 -16.88
N ILE A 107 5.01 17.76 -17.82
CA ILE A 107 4.62 18.55 -19.01
C ILE A 107 3.84 19.81 -18.61
N LEU A 108 2.89 19.68 -17.68
CA LEU A 108 2.10 20.82 -17.20
C LEU A 108 2.99 21.86 -16.51
N MET A 109 4.05 21.43 -15.82
CA MET A 109 4.97 22.30 -15.10
C MET A 109 6.10 22.91 -15.96
N GLN A 110 6.22 22.57 -17.25
CA GLN A 110 7.41 22.82 -18.09
C GLN A 110 7.96 24.26 -18.12
N ASN A 111 7.12 25.26 -17.86
CA ASN A 111 7.50 26.69 -17.86
C ASN A 111 7.21 27.39 -16.52
N MET A 112 6.97 26.64 -15.45
CA MET A 112 6.60 27.20 -14.16
C MET A 112 7.84 27.53 -13.31
N PRO A 113 8.01 28.79 -12.86
CA PRO A 113 9.06 29.16 -11.90
C PRO A 113 8.84 28.43 -10.57
N GLY A 114 9.90 27.93 -9.95
CA GLY A 114 9.82 27.23 -8.65
C GLY A 114 9.99 25.71 -8.73
N PHE A 115 10.28 25.17 -9.91
CA PHE A 115 10.57 23.74 -10.11
C PHE A 115 11.70 23.19 -9.21
N SER A 116 12.60 24.06 -8.73
CA SER A 116 13.64 23.74 -7.74
C SER A 116 13.12 23.22 -6.38
N ILE A 117 11.81 23.23 -6.12
CA ILE A 117 11.18 22.72 -4.88
C ILE A 117 11.16 21.18 -4.82
N ILE A 118 11.65 20.49 -5.86
CA ILE A 118 11.86 19.03 -5.89
C ILE A 118 12.64 18.48 -4.70
N SER A 119 13.45 19.27 -3.98
CA SER A 119 14.26 18.75 -2.86
C SER A 119 13.43 17.96 -1.83
N HIS A 120 12.19 18.37 -1.56
CA HIS A 120 11.30 17.67 -0.62
C HIS A 120 10.66 16.41 -1.21
N VAL A 121 10.47 16.37 -2.54
CA VAL A 121 9.90 15.21 -3.26
C VAL A 121 10.96 14.17 -3.57
N ARG A 122 12.24 14.57 -3.65
CA ARG A 122 13.36 13.70 -3.99
C ARG A 122 13.48 12.50 -3.06
N GLU A 123 13.43 12.72 -1.74
CA GLU A 123 13.54 11.63 -0.77
C GLU A 123 12.38 10.62 -0.93
N LEU A 124 11.16 11.12 -1.18
CA LEU A 124 10.01 10.26 -1.45
C LEU A 124 10.16 9.51 -2.78
N TYR A 125 10.72 10.14 -3.80
CA TYR A 125 11.01 9.51 -5.09
C TYR A 125 12.04 8.39 -4.96
N GLU A 126 13.15 8.65 -4.28
CA GLU A 126 14.21 7.67 -4.00
C GLU A 126 13.64 6.48 -3.24
N GLY A 127 12.87 6.74 -2.17
CA GLY A 127 12.23 5.66 -1.40
C GLY A 127 11.19 4.86 -2.19
N ALA A 128 10.42 5.51 -3.08
CA ALA A 128 9.47 4.81 -3.95
C ALA A 128 10.20 3.91 -4.98
N CYS A 129 11.31 4.38 -5.55
CA CYS A 129 12.15 3.57 -6.44
C CYS A 129 12.79 2.39 -5.70
N ASP A 130 13.37 2.63 -4.53
CA ASP A 130 13.98 1.60 -3.69
C ASP A 130 12.97 0.52 -3.27
N ALA A 131 11.74 0.94 -2.94
CA ALA A 131 10.65 0.03 -2.63
C ALA A 131 10.29 -0.84 -3.84
N PHE A 132 10.18 -0.25 -5.04
CA PHE A 132 9.89 -0.98 -6.28
C PHE A 132 11.01 -1.96 -6.64
N GLU A 133 12.27 -1.52 -6.65
CA GLU A 133 13.42 -2.36 -6.93
C GLU A 133 13.55 -3.51 -5.93
N SER A 134 13.30 -3.23 -4.65
CA SER A 134 13.27 -4.25 -3.61
C SER A 134 12.16 -5.27 -3.83
N ALA A 135 10.96 -4.82 -4.24
CA ALA A 135 9.83 -5.69 -4.55
C ALA A 135 10.15 -6.63 -5.73
N VAL A 136 10.76 -6.08 -6.79
CA VAL A 136 11.20 -6.86 -7.95
C VAL A 136 12.29 -7.85 -7.57
N ARG A 137 13.25 -7.45 -6.72
CA ARG A 137 14.31 -8.34 -6.22
C ARG A 137 13.73 -9.51 -5.44
N VAL A 138 12.86 -9.26 -4.46
CA VAL A 138 12.27 -10.35 -3.66
C VAL A 138 11.40 -11.27 -4.52
N PHE A 139 10.70 -10.74 -5.53
CA PHE A 139 9.97 -11.57 -6.49
C PHE A 139 10.90 -12.45 -7.32
N ARG A 140 11.98 -11.88 -7.87
CA ARG A 140 12.96 -12.58 -8.69
C ARG A 140 13.67 -13.70 -7.92
N GLU A 141 13.96 -13.48 -6.64
CA GLU A 141 14.67 -14.42 -5.78
C GLU A 141 13.72 -15.33 -4.98
N ASN A 142 12.41 -15.10 -5.05
CA ASN A 142 11.39 -15.78 -4.25
C ASN A 142 11.67 -15.69 -2.74
N ASP A 143 12.15 -14.52 -2.30
CA ASP A 143 12.57 -14.27 -0.92
C ASP A 143 11.40 -13.84 -0.04
N ALA A 144 10.83 -14.81 0.69
CA ALA A 144 9.76 -14.55 1.65
C ALA A 144 10.21 -13.71 2.85
N GLN A 145 11.47 -13.77 3.27
CA GLN A 145 11.92 -13.02 4.45
C GLN A 145 12.13 -11.54 4.11
N GLY A 146 12.74 -11.26 2.95
CA GLY A 146 12.82 -9.91 2.40
C GLY A 146 11.43 -9.31 2.19
N ALA A 147 10.49 -10.08 1.63
CA ALA A 147 9.11 -9.65 1.47
C ALA A 147 8.42 -9.27 2.80
N LEU A 148 8.62 -10.08 3.85
CA LEU A 148 8.10 -9.79 5.19
C LEU A 148 8.74 -8.52 5.81
N ALA A 149 10.03 -8.32 5.59
CA ALA A 149 10.72 -7.13 6.09
C ALA A 149 10.16 -5.85 5.45
N MET A 150 9.90 -5.87 4.14
CA MET A 150 9.30 -4.74 3.42
C MET A 150 7.90 -4.39 3.95
N SER A 151 7.05 -5.38 4.24
CA SER A 151 5.67 -5.13 4.69
C SER A 151 5.57 -4.41 6.04
N ARG A 152 6.65 -4.39 6.84
CA ARG A 152 6.68 -3.72 8.15
C ARG A 152 6.93 -2.21 8.07
N GLY A 153 7.30 -1.69 6.89
CA GLY A 153 7.67 -0.29 6.67
C GLY A 153 6.61 0.57 5.97
N ASP A 154 5.38 0.09 5.72
CA ASP A 154 4.36 0.83 4.92
C ASP A 154 4.00 2.21 5.51
N ASP A 155 4.09 2.36 6.83
CA ASP A 155 3.76 3.62 7.51
C ASP A 155 4.67 4.79 7.09
N GLU A 156 5.89 4.51 6.58
CA GLU A 156 6.87 5.53 6.20
C GLU A 156 6.45 6.33 4.95
N ALA A 157 5.88 5.67 3.95
CA ALA A 157 5.47 6.32 2.70
C ALA A 157 4.39 7.39 2.97
N VAL A 158 3.40 7.04 3.79
CA VAL A 158 2.31 7.95 4.19
C VAL A 158 2.82 9.09 5.07
N GLN A 159 3.74 8.80 6.00
CA GLN A 159 4.35 9.85 6.83
C GLN A 159 5.15 10.85 5.97
N ASN A 160 5.89 10.38 4.96
CA ASN A 160 6.56 11.24 4.00
C ASN A 160 5.59 12.12 3.22
N GLU A 161 4.50 11.56 2.69
CA GLU A 161 3.45 12.33 2.01
C GLU A 161 2.91 13.46 2.90
N VAL A 162 2.53 13.13 4.13
CA VAL A 162 1.98 14.11 5.08
C VAL A 162 2.99 15.22 5.37
N ARG A 163 4.26 14.87 5.63
CA ARG A 163 5.33 15.85 5.89
C ARG A 163 5.52 16.81 4.70
N ILE A 164 5.57 16.29 3.48
CA ILE A 164 5.74 17.10 2.27
C ILE A 164 4.55 18.04 2.09
N ILE A 165 3.32 17.54 2.23
CA ILE A 165 2.10 18.35 2.09
C ILE A 165 2.05 19.43 3.18
N GLN A 166 2.36 19.11 4.43
CA GLN A 166 2.41 20.10 5.52
C GLN A 166 3.43 21.20 5.23
N GLY A 167 4.65 20.84 4.81
CA GLY A 167 5.68 21.83 4.45
C GLY A 167 5.26 22.74 3.29
N ILE A 168 4.55 22.20 2.29
CA ILE A 168 3.96 23.01 1.20
C ILE A 168 2.92 24.01 1.74
N MET A 169 2.04 23.57 2.64
CA MET A 169 1.00 24.43 3.22
C MET A 169 1.58 25.52 4.13
N GLU A 170 2.63 25.20 4.90
CA GLU A 170 3.39 26.17 5.68
C GLU A 170 4.05 27.20 4.77
N CYS A 171 4.70 26.76 3.68
CA CYS A 171 5.27 27.67 2.69
C CYS A 171 4.21 28.61 2.11
N LEU A 172 3.06 28.09 1.68
CA LEU A 172 1.99 28.91 1.10
C LEU A 172 1.35 29.89 2.10
N SER A 173 1.51 29.65 3.40
CA SER A 173 1.01 30.53 4.46
C SER A 173 1.94 31.73 4.72
N ASP A 174 3.21 31.63 4.31
CA ASP A 174 4.18 32.73 4.40
C ASP A 174 3.93 33.75 3.28
N PRO A 175 3.61 35.03 3.59
CA PRO A 175 3.41 36.09 2.61
C PRO A 175 4.61 36.36 1.69
N HIS A 176 5.81 35.92 2.09
CA HIS A 176 7.05 36.08 1.32
C HIS A 176 7.40 34.86 0.46
N CYS A 177 6.58 33.81 0.49
CA CYS A 177 6.83 32.61 -0.29
C CYS A 177 6.74 32.86 -1.79
N SER A 178 7.71 32.33 -2.54
CA SER A 178 7.71 32.38 -4.01
C SER A 178 6.90 31.26 -4.67
N LEU A 179 6.50 30.22 -3.92
CA LEU A 179 5.74 29.10 -4.45
C LEU A 179 4.29 29.54 -4.71
N LYS A 180 3.83 29.36 -5.95
CA LYS A 180 2.45 29.69 -6.32
C LYS A 180 1.52 28.50 -6.01
N PRO A 181 0.25 28.74 -5.59
CA PRO A 181 -0.69 27.67 -5.25
C PRO A 181 -0.91 26.61 -6.35
N HIS A 182 -0.91 27.00 -7.63
CA HIS A 182 -1.06 26.05 -8.73
C HIS A 182 0.17 25.15 -8.92
N VAL A 183 1.39 25.67 -8.68
CA VAL A 183 2.62 24.86 -8.71
C VAL A 183 2.61 23.86 -7.54
N ALA A 184 2.19 24.32 -6.36
CA ALA A 184 2.03 23.46 -5.18
C ALA A 184 1.06 22.30 -5.44
N MET A 185 -0.04 22.55 -6.15
CA MET A 185 -0.99 21.49 -6.55
C MET A 185 -0.32 20.38 -7.36
N HIS A 186 0.47 20.72 -8.39
CA HIS A 186 1.18 19.74 -9.20
C HIS A 186 2.21 18.94 -8.38
N ILE A 187 2.94 19.62 -7.48
CA ILE A 187 3.87 18.95 -6.56
C ILE A 187 3.12 17.95 -5.67
N ILE A 188 1.97 18.33 -5.11
CA ILE A 188 1.13 17.43 -4.31
C ILE A 188 0.70 16.21 -5.13
N LEU A 189 0.26 16.41 -6.38
CA LEU A 189 -0.14 15.29 -7.25
C LEU A 189 1.03 14.31 -7.50
N VAL A 190 2.23 14.81 -7.78
CA VAL A 190 3.45 13.98 -7.90
C VAL A 190 3.73 13.23 -6.60
N THR A 191 3.67 13.91 -5.45
CA THR A 191 3.86 13.28 -4.13
C THR A 191 2.89 12.11 -3.93
N ARG A 192 1.61 12.27 -4.30
CA ARG A 192 0.61 11.20 -4.16
C ARG A 192 0.91 10.02 -5.08
N SER A 193 1.32 10.27 -6.31
CA SER A 193 1.72 9.21 -7.25
C SER A 193 2.89 8.40 -6.69
N LEU A 194 3.91 9.06 -6.14
CA LEU A 194 5.05 8.39 -5.51
C LEU A 194 4.65 7.55 -4.30
N THR A 195 3.78 8.06 -3.41
CA THR A 195 3.26 7.26 -2.31
C THR A 195 2.55 6.02 -2.81
N ARG A 196 1.73 6.15 -3.87
CA ARG A 196 1.00 5.01 -4.44
C ARG A 196 1.94 3.98 -5.05
N ILE A 197 2.99 4.41 -5.76
CA ILE A 197 4.04 3.55 -6.28
C ILE A 197 4.71 2.76 -5.15
N TRP A 198 5.11 3.47 -4.08
CA TRP A 198 5.73 2.84 -2.92
C TRP A 198 4.80 1.78 -2.31
N ARG A 199 3.54 2.13 -2.01
CA ARG A 199 2.57 1.21 -1.40
C ARG A 199 2.25 0.00 -2.27
N ARG A 200 2.15 0.18 -3.59
CA ARG A 200 1.96 -0.94 -4.54
C ARG A 200 3.18 -1.84 -4.59
N SER A 201 4.38 -1.29 -4.46
CA SER A 201 5.60 -2.07 -4.34
C SER A 201 5.59 -2.95 -3.08
N ILE A 202 5.04 -2.44 -1.97
CA ILE A 202 4.80 -3.26 -0.77
C ILE A 202 3.77 -4.37 -1.05
N ASN A 203 2.66 -4.10 -1.75
CA ASN A 203 1.70 -5.14 -2.15
C ASN A 203 2.37 -6.26 -2.96
N ILE A 204 3.25 -5.91 -3.91
CA ILE A 204 4.01 -6.88 -4.71
C ILE A 204 4.87 -7.76 -3.79
N ALA A 205 5.54 -7.18 -2.79
CA ALA A 205 6.29 -7.97 -1.80
C ALA A 205 5.36 -8.89 -0.99
N GLU A 206 4.19 -8.42 -0.53
CA GLU A 206 3.21 -9.27 0.16
C GLU A 206 2.72 -10.43 -0.70
N HIS A 207 2.58 -10.20 -2.00
CA HIS A 207 2.25 -11.23 -2.98
C HIS A 207 3.33 -12.31 -3.07
N VAL A 208 4.61 -11.93 -3.07
CA VAL A 208 5.74 -12.88 -3.00
C VAL A 208 5.69 -13.71 -1.72
N TYR A 209 5.42 -13.08 -0.58
CA TYR A 209 5.28 -13.80 0.68
C TYR A 209 4.16 -14.85 0.61
N PHE A 210 3.00 -14.48 0.06
CA PHE A 210 1.87 -15.39 -0.10
C PHE A 210 2.17 -16.57 -1.04
N ILE A 211 2.89 -16.35 -2.15
CA ILE A 211 3.31 -17.44 -3.05
C ILE A 211 4.12 -18.49 -2.27
N SER A 212 5.09 -18.03 -1.48
CA SER A 212 6.02 -18.89 -0.73
C SER A 212 5.38 -19.57 0.48
N ARG A 213 4.66 -18.81 1.33
CA ARG A 213 4.14 -19.29 2.62
C ARG A 213 2.68 -19.72 2.60
N GLY A 214 1.89 -19.27 1.63
CA GLY A 214 0.45 -19.51 1.58
C GLY A 214 -0.37 -18.72 2.60
N GLU A 215 0.25 -17.77 3.31
CA GLU A 215 -0.38 -16.91 4.32
C GLU A 215 -0.40 -15.47 3.82
N SER A 216 -1.50 -14.74 4.05
CA SER A 216 -1.62 -13.31 3.70
C SER A 216 -1.06 -12.43 4.82
N LEU A 217 -0.22 -11.45 4.47
CA LEU A 217 0.29 -10.47 5.43
C LEU A 217 -0.74 -9.40 5.80
N LYS A 218 -1.73 -9.13 4.93
CA LYS A 218 -2.77 -8.10 5.10
C LYS A 218 -3.60 -8.23 6.38
N HIS A 219 -3.69 -9.43 6.96
CA HIS A 219 -4.49 -9.70 8.16
C HIS A 219 -3.65 -10.10 9.39
N ARG A 220 -2.32 -10.12 9.31
CA ARG A 220 -1.47 -10.30 10.51
C ARG A 220 -1.28 -9.01 11.30
N GLY A 221 -1.59 -7.86 10.68
CA GLY A 221 -1.53 -6.54 11.31
C GLY A 221 -2.70 -6.19 12.24
N ASP A 222 -3.74 -7.04 12.32
CA ASP A 222 -4.90 -6.81 13.20
C ASP A 222 -4.70 -7.32 14.64
N GLY A 223 -3.44 -7.56 15.04
CA GLY A 223 -3.04 -7.46 16.45
C GLY A 223 -3.21 -6.05 17.02
N ARG A 224 -3.72 -5.09 16.23
CA ARG A 224 -4.18 -3.78 16.69
C ARG A 224 -5.42 -3.87 17.58
N GLU A 225 -6.27 -4.91 17.48
CA GLU A 225 -7.36 -5.11 18.45
C GLU A 225 -6.83 -5.56 19.83
N GLU A 226 -5.84 -6.45 19.89
CA GLU A 226 -5.23 -6.88 21.16
C GLU A 226 -4.35 -5.79 21.78
N ALA A 227 -3.61 -5.03 20.96
CA ALA A 227 -2.81 -3.91 21.44
C ALA A 227 -3.69 -2.74 21.90
N ALA A 228 -4.77 -2.40 21.18
CA ALA A 228 -5.71 -1.38 21.63
C ALA A 228 -6.44 -1.79 22.92
N ALA A 229 -6.80 -3.08 23.07
CA ALA A 229 -7.35 -3.60 24.32
C ALA A 229 -6.36 -3.48 25.50
N SER A 230 -5.07 -3.76 25.27
CA SER A 230 -4.02 -3.64 26.29
C SER A 230 -3.68 -2.20 26.69
N VAL A 231 -3.77 -1.25 25.74
CA VAL A 231 -3.47 0.17 25.99
C VAL A 231 -4.63 0.88 26.69
N VAL A 232 -5.88 0.48 26.42
CA VAL A 232 -7.05 0.98 27.16
C VAL A 232 -7.06 0.44 28.60
N ASP A 233 -6.59 -0.79 28.83
CA ASP A 233 -6.45 -1.36 30.18
C ASP A 233 -5.28 -0.73 30.98
N ALA A 234 -4.19 -0.36 30.29
CA ALA A 234 -3.04 0.32 30.91
C ALA A 234 -3.26 1.82 31.18
N ALA A 235 -4.17 2.48 30.45
CA ALA A 235 -4.41 3.92 30.55
C ALA A 235 -5.49 4.34 31.58
N GLN A 236 -6.14 3.39 32.28
CA GLN A 236 -7.00 3.70 33.42
C GLN A 236 -6.81 2.74 34.61
N PRO A 237 -5.70 2.81 35.35
CA PRO A 237 -5.60 2.16 36.64
C PRO A 237 -6.46 2.95 37.66
N GLY A 238 -7.78 2.71 37.68
CA GLY A 238 -8.62 3.21 38.78
C GLY A 238 -10.12 3.44 38.52
N VAL A 239 -10.63 3.39 37.29
CA VAL A 239 -12.04 3.74 37.03
C VAL A 239 -12.97 2.52 37.03
N HIS A 240 -12.47 1.33 36.65
CA HIS A 240 -13.28 0.11 36.64
C HIS A 240 -13.54 -0.51 38.02
N ALA A 241 -12.64 -0.33 38.99
CA ALA A 241 -12.84 -0.83 40.36
C ALA A 241 -13.84 -0.01 41.18
N ARG A 242 -14.03 1.29 40.86
CA ARG A 242 -15.02 2.14 41.52
C ARG A 242 -16.45 1.92 41.01
N ARG A 243 -16.63 1.68 39.70
CA ARG A 243 -17.96 1.43 39.12
C ARG A 243 -18.56 0.07 39.51
N THR A 244 -17.74 -0.95 39.75
CA THR A 244 -18.24 -2.26 40.20
C THR A 244 -18.61 -2.25 41.69
N ALA A 245 -17.91 -1.48 42.52
CA ALA A 245 -18.27 -1.30 43.94
C ALA A 245 -19.54 -0.47 44.14
N GLU A 246 -19.69 0.67 43.44
CA GLU A 246 -20.89 1.53 43.57
C GLU A 246 -22.17 0.88 42.99
N ALA A 247 -22.05 0.03 41.97
CA ALA A 247 -23.19 -0.73 41.42
C ALA A 247 -23.62 -1.91 42.30
N GLN A 248 -22.71 -2.47 43.11
CA GLN A 248 -23.04 -3.55 44.04
C GLN A 248 -23.70 -3.03 45.32
N ASP A 249 -23.29 -1.86 45.82
CA ASP A 249 -23.91 -1.24 47.01
C ASP A 249 -25.33 -0.74 46.72
N THR A 250 -25.55 -0.09 45.58
CA THR A 250 -26.89 0.38 45.18
C THR A 250 -27.88 -0.75 44.92
N SER A 251 -27.42 -1.91 44.44
CA SER A 251 -28.27 -3.11 44.30
C SER A 251 -28.56 -3.79 45.65
N ALA A 252 -27.66 -3.70 46.63
CA ALA A 252 -27.87 -4.28 47.96
C ALA A 252 -28.87 -3.43 48.77
N GLU A 253 -28.72 -2.11 48.75
CA GLU A 253 -29.65 -1.19 49.41
C GLU A 253 -31.07 -1.26 48.82
N ALA A 254 -31.20 -1.36 47.49
CA ALA A 254 -32.50 -1.52 46.83
C ALA A 254 -33.19 -2.86 47.20
N LYS A 255 -32.42 -3.95 47.35
CA LYS A 255 -32.96 -5.25 47.80
C LYS A 255 -33.37 -5.24 49.27
N GLN A 256 -32.68 -4.50 50.12
CA GLN A 256 -33.02 -4.39 51.55
C GLN A 256 -34.26 -3.50 51.78
N GLN A 257 -34.42 -2.41 51.01
CA GLN A 257 -35.64 -1.59 51.06
C GLN A 257 -36.89 -2.32 50.54
N LEU A 258 -36.76 -3.15 49.49
CA LEU A 258 -37.86 -3.98 48.99
C LEU A 258 -38.25 -5.09 49.98
N ARG A 259 -37.30 -5.65 50.73
CA ARG A 259 -37.56 -6.66 51.77
C ARG A 259 -38.28 -6.07 52.98
N GLY A 260 -37.84 -4.90 53.47
CA GLY A 260 -38.51 -4.21 54.57
C GLY A 260 -39.92 -3.69 54.23
N LYS A 261 -40.19 -3.39 52.95
CA LYS A 261 -41.52 -2.98 52.49
C LYS A 261 -42.49 -4.16 52.38
N LYS A 262 -42.00 -5.38 52.07
CA LYS A 262 -42.82 -6.60 52.08
C LYS A 262 -43.19 -7.05 53.49
N GLU A 263 -42.30 -6.91 54.47
CA GLU A 263 -42.57 -7.29 55.87
C GLU A 263 -43.56 -6.33 56.57
N LYS A 264 -43.61 -5.04 56.19
CA LYS A 264 -44.61 -4.08 56.69
C LYS A 264 -46.00 -4.19 56.03
N LEU A 265 -46.15 -4.97 54.96
CA LEU A 265 -47.43 -5.22 54.26
C LEU A 265 -48.11 -6.51 54.72
N THR A 266 -47.44 -7.34 55.53
CA THR A 266 -47.98 -8.59 56.10
C THR A 266 -48.42 -8.47 57.56
N ASP A 267 -48.26 -7.31 58.19
CA ASP A 267 -48.54 -7.10 59.63
C ASP A 267 -49.66 -6.05 59.88
N ASN A 268 -50.52 -5.83 58.88
CA ASN A 268 -51.67 -4.92 58.98
C ASN A 268 -52.91 -5.47 58.24
N GLY A 269 -53.10 -6.79 58.30
CA GLY A 269 -54.30 -7.50 57.86
C GLY A 269 -54.90 -8.30 59.01
#